data_AF-A0AAV4TKE8-F1
#
_entry.id   AF-A0AAV4TKE8-F1
#
_cell.length_a   1.000
_cell.length_b   1.000
_cell.length_c   1.000
_cell.angle_alpha   90.00
_cell.angle_beta   90.00
_cell.angle_gamma   90.00
#
_symmetry.space_group_name_H-M   'P 1'
#
loop_
_entity.id
_entity.type
_entity.pdbx_description
1 polymer ?
#
loop_
_entity_poly.entity_id
_entity_poly.type
_entity_poly.pdbx_seq_one_letter_code
_entity_poly.pdbx_strand_id
1 'polypeptide(L)'
;MRTSSSGFPNDVLNLILVITFIDDNALRIKITDANAKRFEVPLPINDSLKQLLTPSYDVTLDSKTSEIIITRKSSRTIIFKTNLSQLVYSDQFLQLSSYLPSPYIYGIGENYGSFLKSVNWTRLTLFNTDKEPAAIKSGFPLYGSQPFYLSLEKDGNANGVFLFNSNAMDVILQPTPAITFRPIGGILDFFIMLGPSPSNVVQQYTGIVGRTFMPPYWSLGFHLCRYGLQFCE
;
A
#
# COMPACT_ATOMS: atom_id res chain seq x y z
N MET A 1 11.87 -18.20 7.19
CA MET A 1 12.17 -16.76 7.37
C MET A 1 13.67 -16.55 7.37
N ARG A 2 14.11 -15.31 7.14
CA ARG A 2 15.51 -14.91 7.12
C ARG A 2 16.27 -15.43 8.36
N THR A 3 17.40 -16.10 8.16
CA THR A 3 18.22 -16.71 9.23
C THR A 3 19.52 -15.96 9.51
N SER A 4 19.85 -14.93 8.71
CA SER A 4 21.05 -14.11 8.84
C SER A 4 20.71 -12.68 9.30
N SER A 5 21.66 -11.98 9.93
CA SER A 5 21.46 -10.57 10.34
C SER A 5 21.25 -9.66 9.13
N SER A 6 20.34 -8.68 9.25
CA SER A 6 20.04 -7.64 8.27
C SER A 6 21.07 -6.53 8.16
N GLY A 7 21.96 -6.42 9.14
CA GLY A 7 22.85 -5.27 9.28
C GLY A 7 22.17 -4.05 9.89
N PHE A 8 20.86 -4.09 10.16
CA PHE A 8 20.17 -3.10 10.98
C PHE A 8 20.16 -3.54 12.45
N PRO A 9 20.22 -2.59 13.40
CA PRO A 9 20.14 -2.91 14.81
C PRO A 9 18.76 -3.47 15.17
N ASN A 10 18.70 -4.33 16.19
CA ASN A 10 17.47 -4.88 16.74
C ASN A 10 16.61 -5.65 15.72
N ASP A 11 17.24 -6.60 15.01
CA ASP A 11 16.52 -7.55 14.15
C ASP A 11 15.53 -8.40 14.95
N VAL A 12 14.31 -8.53 14.44
CA VAL A 12 13.26 -9.39 14.98
C VAL A 12 13.22 -10.69 14.17
N LEU A 13 13.64 -11.79 14.79
CA LEU A 13 13.77 -13.09 14.11
C LEU A 13 12.48 -13.91 14.12
N ASN A 14 11.66 -13.77 15.17
CA ASN A 14 10.43 -14.52 15.36
C ASN A 14 9.23 -13.65 14.99
N LEU A 15 8.68 -13.89 13.80
CA LEU A 15 7.50 -13.18 13.29
C LEU A 15 6.30 -14.11 13.14
N ILE A 16 5.11 -13.54 13.23
CA ILE A 16 3.84 -14.19 12.95
C ILE A 16 3.31 -13.64 11.64
N LEU A 17 3.06 -14.53 10.67
CA LEU A 17 2.37 -14.24 9.43
C LEU A 17 0.91 -14.69 9.55
N VAL A 18 -0.02 -13.77 9.36
CA VAL A 18 -1.46 -14.05 9.32
C VAL A 18 -2.00 -13.64 7.95
N ILE A 19 -2.62 -14.59 7.25
CA ILE A 19 -3.34 -14.32 6.00
C ILE A 19 -4.82 -14.47 6.30
N THR A 20 -5.57 -13.39 6.07
CA THR A 20 -7.00 -13.32 6.34
C THR A 20 -7.75 -13.07 5.03
N PHE A 21 -8.74 -13.91 4.74
CA PHE A 21 -9.57 -13.79 3.55
C PHE A 21 -10.79 -12.94 3.90
N ILE A 22 -10.80 -11.68 3.48
CA ILE A 22 -11.86 -10.71 3.86
C ILE A 22 -13.13 -11.05 3.09
N ASP A 23 -13.04 -11.17 1.77
CA ASP A 23 -14.13 -11.63 0.92
C ASP A 23 -13.60 -12.22 -0.39
N ASP A 24 -14.49 -12.47 -1.35
CA ASP A 24 -14.15 -13.06 -2.65
C ASP A 24 -13.17 -12.20 -3.48
N ASN A 25 -12.99 -10.92 -3.16
CA ASN A 25 -12.14 -10.00 -3.93
C ASN A 25 -11.11 -9.24 -3.09
N ALA A 26 -11.03 -9.49 -1.78
CA ALA A 26 -10.07 -8.86 -0.90
C ALA A 26 -9.50 -9.83 0.12
N LEU A 27 -8.20 -9.66 0.40
CA LEU A 27 -7.50 -10.41 1.45
C LEU A 27 -6.50 -9.49 2.16
N ARG A 28 -6.07 -9.91 3.35
CA ARG A 28 -5.12 -9.19 4.20
C ARG A 28 -3.94 -10.09 4.55
N ILE A 29 -2.74 -9.55 4.49
CA ILE A 29 -1.49 -10.18 4.92
C ILE A 29 -0.90 -9.31 6.02
N LYS A 30 -0.82 -9.86 7.23
CA LYS A 30 -0.27 -9.17 8.41
C LYS A 30 0.97 -9.90 8.93
N ILE A 31 2.06 -9.17 9.10
CA ILE A 31 3.33 -9.67 9.67
C ILE A 31 3.66 -8.87 10.93
N THR A 32 3.71 -9.59 12.05
CA THR A 32 3.88 -9.02 13.40
C THR A 32 5.03 -9.69 14.13
N ASP A 33 5.55 -9.04 15.17
CA ASP A 33 6.51 -9.64 16.10
C ASP A 33 5.77 -10.62 17.03
N ALA A 34 6.29 -11.84 17.17
CA ALA A 34 5.70 -12.88 18.01
C ALA A 34 5.86 -12.61 19.52
N ASN A 35 6.88 -11.84 19.90
CA ASN A 35 7.29 -11.68 21.29
C ASN A 35 6.88 -10.32 21.88
N ALA A 36 6.66 -9.32 21.03
CA ALA A 36 6.36 -7.96 21.47
C ALA A 36 5.23 -7.32 20.66
N LYS A 37 4.37 -6.58 21.36
CA LYS A 37 3.36 -5.75 20.70
C LYS A 37 4.01 -4.51 20.11
N ARG A 38 3.93 -4.37 18.79
CA ARG A 38 4.41 -3.19 18.07
C ARG A 38 3.28 -2.19 17.83
N PHE A 39 3.65 -0.98 17.42
CA PHE A 39 2.67 0.04 17.04
C PHE A 39 1.85 -0.45 15.83
N GLU A 40 0.53 -0.35 15.95
CA GLU A 40 -0.43 -0.56 14.87
C GLU A 40 -1.27 0.71 14.74
N VAL A 41 -1.65 1.07 13.52
CA VAL A 41 -2.41 2.30 13.25
C VAL A 41 -3.77 2.21 13.96
N PRO A 42 -4.12 3.13 14.88
CA PRO A 42 -5.33 3.04 15.70
C PRO A 42 -6.55 3.63 14.97
N LEU A 43 -6.70 3.33 13.68
CA LEU A 43 -7.85 3.77 12.88
C LEU A 43 -8.79 2.59 12.63
N PRO A 44 -10.12 2.80 12.72
CA PRO A 44 -11.07 1.76 12.41
C PRO A 44 -10.97 1.42 10.91
N ILE A 45 -10.82 0.14 10.63
CA ILE A 45 -10.87 -0.44 9.29
C ILE A 45 -12.05 -1.41 9.25
N ASN A 46 -12.71 -1.48 8.09
CA ASN A 46 -13.74 -2.49 7.87
C ASN A 46 -13.10 -3.74 7.27
N ASP A 47 -12.67 -4.64 8.14
CA ASP A 47 -12.10 -5.95 7.82
C ASP A 47 -13.08 -7.10 8.11
N SER A 48 -14.39 -6.79 8.15
CA SER A 48 -15.45 -7.77 8.41
C SER A 48 -15.37 -8.94 7.42
N LEU A 49 -15.18 -10.14 7.97
CA LEU A 49 -15.06 -11.36 7.18
C LEU A 49 -16.42 -11.74 6.58
N LYS A 50 -16.45 -11.92 5.26
CA LYS A 50 -17.59 -12.45 4.54
C LYS A 50 -17.36 -13.93 4.24
N GLN A 51 -18.44 -14.67 4.14
CA GLN A 51 -18.38 -16.04 3.65
C GLN A 51 -17.83 -16.05 2.22
N LEU A 52 -16.76 -16.82 2.01
CA LEU A 52 -16.18 -17.03 0.69
C LEU A 52 -17.08 -17.96 -0.12
N LEU A 53 -17.52 -17.51 -1.29
CA LEU A 53 -18.33 -18.31 -2.21
C LEU A 53 -17.50 -18.67 -3.43
N THR A 54 -16.97 -17.65 -4.10
CA THR A 54 -16.16 -17.81 -5.31
C THR A 54 -14.98 -16.82 -5.29
N PRO A 55 -13.94 -17.07 -4.47
CA PRO A 55 -12.79 -16.18 -4.39
C PRO A 55 -12.13 -16.02 -5.76
N SER A 56 -11.86 -14.79 -6.18
CA SER A 56 -11.25 -14.45 -7.47
C SER A 56 -9.73 -14.66 -7.49
N TYR A 57 -9.15 -15.11 -6.39
CA TYR A 57 -7.72 -15.29 -6.17
C TYR A 57 -7.37 -16.66 -5.59
N ASP A 58 -6.15 -17.11 -5.87
CA ASP A 58 -5.46 -18.22 -5.23
C ASP A 58 -4.30 -17.67 -4.40
N VAL A 59 -4.07 -18.26 -3.22
CA VAL A 59 -2.92 -17.94 -2.36
C VAL A 59 -2.05 -19.17 -2.21
N THR A 60 -0.79 -19.05 -2.63
CA THR A 60 0.21 -20.11 -2.54
C THR A 60 1.31 -19.69 -1.57
N LEU A 61 1.63 -20.58 -0.63
CA LEU A 61 2.78 -20.47 0.26
C LEU A 61 3.78 -21.55 -0.14
N ASP A 62 4.88 -21.14 -0.78
CA ASP A 62 5.96 -22.06 -1.12
C ASP A 62 6.99 -22.09 0.01
N SER A 63 7.00 -23.20 0.77
CA SER A 63 7.91 -23.39 1.89
C SER A 63 9.37 -23.55 1.46
N LYS A 64 9.65 -23.98 0.23
CA LYS A 64 11.02 -24.16 -0.28
C LYS A 64 11.65 -22.81 -0.63
N THR A 65 10.90 -21.97 -1.32
CA THR A 65 11.36 -20.64 -1.75
C THR A 65 11.06 -19.55 -0.72
N SER A 66 10.26 -19.85 0.30
CA SER A 66 9.71 -18.88 1.26
C SER A 66 8.90 -17.76 0.57
N GLU A 67 8.23 -18.09 -0.53
CA GLU A 67 7.44 -17.13 -1.30
C GLU A 67 5.96 -17.15 -0.91
N ILE A 68 5.37 -15.97 -0.79
CA ILE A 68 3.91 -15.79 -0.79
C ILE A 68 3.52 -15.31 -2.18
N ILE A 69 2.62 -16.01 -2.84
CA ILE A 69 2.15 -15.70 -4.19
C ILE A 69 0.63 -15.59 -4.19
N ILE A 70 0.11 -14.47 -4.65
CA ILE A 70 -1.31 -14.23 -4.87
C ILE A 70 -1.54 -14.12 -6.37
N THR A 71 -2.39 -15.00 -6.87
CA THR A 71 -2.66 -15.14 -8.30
C THR A 71 -4.13 -14.93 -8.58
N ARG A 72 -4.47 -14.14 -9.61
CA ARG A 72 -5.85 -14.04 -10.11
C ARG A 72 -6.27 -15.37 -10.73
N LYS A 73 -7.42 -15.93 -10.34
CA LYS A 73 -7.89 -17.22 -10.89
C LYS A 73 -8.22 -17.16 -12.38
N SER A 74 -8.87 -16.10 -12.83
CA SER A 74 -9.38 -15.98 -14.20
C SER A 74 -8.26 -15.89 -15.25
N SER A 75 -7.24 -15.08 -15.01
CA SER A 75 -6.14 -14.83 -15.97
C SER A 75 -4.83 -15.53 -15.61
N ARG A 76 -4.73 -16.10 -14.40
CA ARG A 76 -3.49 -16.63 -13.82
C ARG A 76 -2.38 -15.57 -13.64
N THR A 77 -2.72 -14.28 -13.71
CA THR A 77 -1.79 -13.18 -13.43
C THR A 77 -1.37 -13.18 -11.96
N ILE A 78 -0.06 -13.10 -11.71
CA ILE A 78 0.49 -12.89 -10.36
C ILE A 78 0.31 -11.42 -9.99
N ILE A 79 -0.44 -11.17 -8.92
CA ILE A 79 -0.81 -9.82 -8.46
C ILE A 79 0.14 -9.32 -7.38
N PHE A 80 0.51 -10.23 -6.48
CA PHE A 80 1.43 -9.95 -5.40
C PHE A 80 2.31 -11.17 -5.20
N LYS A 81 3.62 -10.96 -5.21
CA LYS A 81 4.60 -12.01 -4.97
C LYS A 81 5.75 -11.45 -4.17
N THR A 82 5.96 -11.99 -2.97
CA THR A 82 7.05 -11.58 -2.08
C THR A 82 7.83 -12.79 -1.59
N ASN A 83 9.13 -12.60 -1.34
CA ASN A 83 10.00 -13.63 -0.79
C ASN A 83 10.37 -13.27 0.66
N LEU A 84 9.89 -14.06 1.61
CA LEU A 84 10.09 -13.87 3.05
C LEU A 84 11.53 -14.17 3.52
N SER A 85 12.36 -14.80 2.70
CA SER A 85 13.79 -14.93 2.99
C SER A 85 14.54 -13.60 2.86
N GLN A 86 14.01 -12.66 2.06
CA GLN A 86 14.57 -11.32 1.84
C GLN A 86 13.91 -10.24 2.69
N LEU A 87 12.88 -10.59 3.47
CA LEU A 87 12.22 -9.70 4.42
C LEU A 87 13.25 -9.15 5.40
N VAL A 88 13.25 -7.83 5.58
CA VAL A 88 13.93 -7.18 6.71
C VAL A 88 12.86 -6.78 7.71
N TYR A 89 13.02 -7.18 8.97
CA TYR A 89 12.12 -6.81 10.04
C TYR A 89 12.96 -6.50 11.28
N SER A 90 13.29 -5.22 11.46
CA SER A 90 13.99 -4.70 12.64
C SER A 90 13.12 -3.67 13.34
N ASP A 91 13.53 -3.24 14.53
CA ASP A 91 12.74 -2.32 15.34
C ASP A 91 12.40 -0.99 14.62
N GLN A 92 13.34 -0.43 13.86
CA GLN A 92 13.16 0.86 13.17
C GLN A 92 13.38 0.80 11.65
N PHE A 93 13.39 -0.41 11.09
CA PHE A 93 13.47 -0.60 9.64
C PHE A 93 12.80 -1.91 9.24
N LEU A 94 11.71 -1.79 8.49
CA LEU A 94 11.06 -2.91 7.84
C LEU A 94 11.28 -2.78 6.34
N GLN A 95 11.45 -3.90 5.64
CA GLN A 95 11.53 -3.90 4.18
C GLN A 95 10.86 -5.13 3.59
N LEU A 96 9.87 -4.89 2.73
CA LEU A 96 9.24 -5.94 1.93
C LEU A 96 9.15 -5.51 0.48
N SER A 97 9.58 -6.41 -0.42
CA SER A 97 9.46 -6.22 -1.86
C SER A 97 8.37 -7.12 -2.43
N SER A 98 7.62 -6.61 -3.40
CA SER A 98 6.68 -7.38 -4.21
C SER A 98 6.93 -7.19 -5.69
N TYR A 99 6.71 -8.25 -6.47
CA TYR A 99 6.49 -8.17 -7.91
C TYR A 99 5.27 -7.29 -8.24
N LEU A 100 5.32 -6.58 -9.37
CA LEU A 100 4.18 -5.90 -9.99
C LEU A 100 3.85 -6.55 -11.34
N PRO A 101 2.55 -6.77 -11.65
CA PRO A 101 2.13 -7.45 -12.90
C PRO A 101 2.40 -6.63 -14.17
N SER A 102 2.56 -5.31 -14.04
CA SER A 102 2.84 -4.41 -15.15
C SER A 102 3.55 -3.13 -14.66
N PRO A 103 4.12 -2.33 -15.57
CA PRO A 103 4.69 -1.02 -15.21
C PRO A 103 3.63 0.06 -14.97
N TYR A 104 2.34 -0.23 -15.15
CA TYR A 104 1.25 0.73 -15.01
C TYR A 104 0.75 0.78 -13.58
N ILE A 105 1.29 1.72 -12.81
CA ILE A 105 0.98 1.91 -11.38
C ILE A 105 0.56 3.35 -11.08
N TYR A 106 -0.46 3.49 -10.23
CA TYR A 106 -1.10 4.74 -9.85
C TYR A 106 -1.24 4.82 -8.32
N GLY A 107 -1.30 6.03 -7.76
CA GLY A 107 -1.45 6.25 -6.31
C GLY A 107 -0.17 6.69 -5.61
N ILE A 108 0.06 6.16 -4.40
CA ILE A 108 1.20 6.44 -3.51
C ILE A 108 1.32 7.95 -3.25
N GLY A 109 0.24 8.56 -2.76
CA GLY A 109 0.16 10.00 -2.52
C GLY A 109 0.65 10.39 -1.12
N GLU A 110 0.86 11.66 -0.82
CA GLU A 110 0.76 12.80 -1.72
C GLU A 110 2.13 13.09 -2.34
N ASN A 111 2.16 13.23 -3.67
CA ASN A 111 3.37 13.59 -4.39
C ASN A 111 3.01 14.43 -5.63
N TYR A 112 3.91 15.34 -6.00
CA TYR A 112 3.81 16.11 -7.22
C TYR A 112 4.37 15.33 -8.42
N GLY A 113 3.65 15.32 -9.54
CA GLY A 113 4.09 14.72 -10.81
C GLY A 113 2.97 13.99 -11.56
N SER A 114 3.37 13.13 -12.50
CA SER A 114 2.45 12.33 -13.32
C SER A 114 1.57 11.42 -12.46
N PHE A 115 0.31 11.23 -12.90
CA PHE A 115 -0.61 10.28 -12.27
C PHE A 115 -0.09 8.84 -12.40
N LEU A 116 0.35 8.45 -13.60
CA LEU A 116 1.10 7.22 -13.84
C LEU A 116 2.53 7.39 -13.29
N LYS A 117 2.95 6.51 -12.37
CA LYS A 117 4.28 6.58 -11.77
C LYS A 117 5.32 5.87 -12.64
N SER A 118 6.51 6.47 -12.69
CA SER A 118 7.67 5.84 -13.31
C SER A 118 8.13 4.65 -12.47
N VAL A 119 8.42 3.53 -13.13
CA VAL A 119 9.07 2.37 -12.50
C VAL A 119 10.59 2.40 -12.64
N ASN A 120 11.15 3.45 -13.25
CA ASN A 120 12.60 3.57 -13.40
C ASN A 120 13.23 4.14 -12.13
N TRP A 121 13.55 3.27 -11.17
CA TRP A 121 14.24 3.59 -9.91
C TRP A 121 13.65 4.81 -9.19
N THR A 122 12.32 4.85 -9.12
CA THR A 122 11.60 5.99 -8.55
C THR A 122 11.37 5.75 -7.07
N ARG A 123 11.77 6.72 -6.24
CA ARG A 123 11.50 6.72 -4.80
C ARG A 123 10.42 7.73 -4.48
N LEU A 124 9.38 7.28 -3.79
CA LEU A 124 8.28 8.08 -3.29
C LEU A 124 8.31 8.03 -1.76
N THR A 125 8.62 9.16 -1.14
CA THR A 125 8.68 9.27 0.33
C THR A 125 7.33 9.69 0.87
N LEU A 126 6.85 8.98 1.89
CA LEU A 126 5.59 9.25 2.57
C LEU A 126 5.88 9.69 4.00
N PHE A 127 5.74 11.00 4.24
CA PHE A 127 5.80 11.60 5.57
C PHE A 127 5.22 13.02 5.51
N ASN A 128 4.09 13.26 6.16
CA ASN A 128 3.37 14.53 6.01
C ASN A 128 4.27 15.73 6.28
N THR A 129 4.46 16.57 5.28
CA THR A 129 5.39 17.70 5.29
C THR A 129 4.73 18.93 4.67
N ASP A 130 4.85 20.07 5.34
CA ASP A 130 4.45 21.36 4.77
C ASP A 130 5.49 21.84 3.76
N LYS A 131 5.22 21.59 2.47
CA LYS A 131 6.05 22.01 1.34
C LYS A 131 5.18 22.41 0.17
N GLU A 132 5.60 23.46 -0.52
CA GLU A 132 4.99 23.88 -1.78
C GLU A 132 5.20 22.81 -2.88
N PRO A 133 4.13 22.31 -3.54
CA PRO A 133 4.23 21.23 -4.53
C PRO A 133 5.08 21.58 -5.75
N ALA A 134 5.00 22.82 -6.25
CA ALA A 134 5.72 23.24 -7.45
C ALA A 134 7.24 23.42 -7.22
N ALA A 135 7.66 23.58 -5.96
CA ALA A 135 9.04 23.86 -5.61
C ALA A 135 9.90 22.58 -5.44
N ILE A 136 9.30 21.40 -5.48
CA ILE A 136 9.96 20.12 -5.18
C ILE A 136 10.00 19.18 -6.38
N LYS A 137 11.02 18.31 -6.42
CA LYS A 137 11.09 17.23 -7.41
C LYS A 137 10.04 16.16 -7.10
N SER A 138 9.62 15.42 -8.12
CA SER A 138 8.73 14.28 -7.92
C SER A 138 9.34 13.27 -6.94
N GLY A 139 8.52 12.76 -6.03
CA GLY A 139 8.90 11.78 -5.00
C GLY A 139 9.27 12.37 -3.64
N PHE A 140 9.37 13.70 -3.51
CA PHE A 140 9.42 14.35 -2.21
C PHE A 140 8.04 14.31 -1.52
N PRO A 141 8.01 14.19 -0.18
CA PRO A 141 6.76 14.12 0.55
C PRO A 141 6.03 15.47 0.59
N LEU A 142 4.71 15.42 0.61
CA LEU A 142 3.80 16.57 0.72
C LEU A 142 2.88 16.41 1.94
N TYR A 143 1.73 17.06 1.93
CA TYR A 143 0.85 17.22 3.10
C TYR A 143 0.23 15.90 3.58
N GLY A 144 -0.04 14.97 2.66
CA GLY A 144 -0.63 13.66 2.95
C GLY A 144 0.29 12.47 2.70
N SER A 145 -0.01 11.36 3.36
CA SER A 145 0.61 10.05 3.15
C SER A 145 -0.47 9.00 2.92
N GLN A 146 -0.44 8.36 1.76
CA GLN A 146 -1.44 7.45 1.21
C GLN A 146 -0.71 6.24 0.61
N PRO A 147 -0.31 5.26 1.45
CA PRO A 147 0.43 4.06 1.04
C PRO A 147 -0.45 3.02 0.32
N PHE A 148 -1.24 3.48 -0.65
CA PHE A 148 -2.09 2.68 -1.53
C PHE A 148 -1.63 2.84 -2.97
N TYR A 149 -1.56 1.74 -3.70
CA TYR A 149 -1.38 1.79 -5.15
C TYR A 149 -2.41 0.94 -5.87
N LEU A 150 -2.72 1.34 -7.10
CA LEU A 150 -3.49 0.58 -8.07
C LEU A 150 -2.56 0.19 -9.22
N SER A 151 -2.57 -1.08 -9.60
CA SER A 151 -1.82 -1.59 -10.76
C SER A 151 -2.77 -2.12 -11.81
N LEU A 152 -2.56 -1.71 -13.07
CA LEU A 152 -3.23 -2.34 -14.20
C LEU A 152 -2.51 -3.63 -14.58
N GLU A 153 -3.26 -4.63 -14.99
CA GLU A 153 -2.76 -5.88 -15.54
C GLU A 153 -2.73 -5.80 -17.08
N LYS A 154 -1.99 -6.70 -17.72
CA LYS A 154 -1.82 -6.68 -19.19
C LYS A 154 -3.12 -6.90 -19.96
N ASP A 155 -4.10 -7.55 -19.34
CA ASP A 155 -5.41 -7.88 -19.90
C ASP A 155 -6.47 -6.81 -19.61
N GLY A 156 -6.09 -5.67 -19.00
CA GLY A 156 -6.99 -4.59 -18.63
C GLY A 156 -7.69 -4.76 -17.28
N ASN A 157 -7.49 -5.90 -16.60
CA ASN A 157 -7.86 -6.04 -15.19
C ASN A 157 -7.00 -5.10 -14.33
N ALA A 158 -7.40 -4.92 -13.08
CA ALA A 158 -6.70 -4.09 -12.12
C ALA A 158 -6.72 -4.75 -10.75
N ASN A 159 -5.68 -4.45 -9.98
CA ASN A 159 -5.59 -4.79 -8.56
C ASN A 159 -5.12 -3.56 -7.77
N GLY A 160 -5.31 -3.61 -6.47
CA GLY A 160 -4.83 -2.59 -5.55
C GLY A 160 -4.16 -3.22 -4.34
N VAL A 161 -3.17 -2.53 -3.80
CA VAL A 161 -2.50 -2.94 -2.56
C VAL A 161 -2.36 -1.72 -1.66
N PHE A 162 -2.74 -1.89 -0.41
CA PHE A 162 -2.67 -0.88 0.63
C PHE A 162 -1.82 -1.39 1.78
N LEU A 163 -0.79 -0.63 2.18
CA LEU A 163 -0.03 -0.90 3.40
C LEU A 163 -0.59 -0.05 4.54
N PHE A 164 -1.23 -0.68 5.52
CA PHE A 164 -1.77 -0.01 6.70
C PHE A 164 -0.68 0.25 7.74
N ASN A 165 0.14 1.25 7.46
CA ASN A 165 1.24 1.71 8.30
C ASN A 165 1.35 3.25 8.18
N SER A 166 1.56 3.94 9.30
CA SER A 166 1.64 5.42 9.35
C SER A 166 3.02 5.95 9.72
N ASN A 167 4.02 5.09 9.86
CA ASN A 167 5.40 5.53 10.04
C ASN A 167 5.92 6.16 8.74
N ALA A 168 6.93 7.03 8.85
CA ALA A 168 7.60 7.54 7.68
C ALA A 168 8.12 6.36 6.83
N MET A 169 7.93 6.41 5.52
CA MET A 169 8.34 5.31 4.66
C MET A 169 8.79 5.77 3.29
N ASP A 170 9.70 5.01 2.72
CA ASP A 170 9.99 5.09 1.29
C ASP A 170 9.28 3.95 0.56
N VAL A 171 8.69 4.27 -0.59
CA VAL A 171 8.18 3.31 -1.56
C VAL A 171 9.04 3.42 -2.83
N ILE A 172 9.70 2.33 -3.21
CA ILE A 172 10.68 2.32 -4.31
C ILE A 172 10.14 1.45 -5.45
N LEU A 173 10.04 2.04 -6.63
CA LEU A 173 9.63 1.38 -7.87
C LEU A 173 10.84 1.08 -8.74
N GLN A 174 10.92 -0.16 -9.25
CA GLN A 174 12.07 -0.68 -9.99
C GLN A 174 11.68 -1.19 -11.39
N PRO A 175 12.59 -1.18 -12.39
CA PRO A 175 12.25 -1.48 -13.78
C PRO A 175 11.83 -2.93 -14.06
N THR A 176 12.16 -3.87 -13.17
CA THR A 176 11.78 -5.29 -13.24
C THR A 176 10.34 -5.51 -12.77
N PRO A 177 9.42 -4.64 -13.22
CA PRO A 177 8.43 -3.94 -12.39
C PRO A 177 8.27 -4.56 -10.99
N ALA A 178 8.90 -3.93 -10.00
CA ALA A 178 8.80 -4.34 -8.61
C ALA A 178 8.62 -3.11 -7.72
N ILE A 179 7.99 -3.33 -6.57
CA ILE A 179 7.76 -2.31 -5.54
C ILE A 179 8.40 -2.78 -4.23
N THR A 180 9.08 -1.87 -3.54
CA THR A 180 9.67 -2.12 -2.22
C THR A 180 9.17 -1.09 -1.24
N PHE A 181 8.57 -1.56 -0.14
CA PHE A 181 8.15 -0.73 0.99
C PHE A 181 9.26 -0.71 2.05
N ARG A 182 9.60 0.48 2.56
CA ARG A 182 10.60 0.69 3.62
C ARG A 182 10.07 1.62 4.74
N PRO A 183 9.12 1.18 5.57
CA PRO A 183 8.70 1.96 6.73
C PRO A 183 9.73 1.87 7.87
N ILE A 184 9.85 2.96 8.63
CA ILE A 184 10.80 3.08 9.76
C ILE A 184 10.24 2.56 11.10
N GLY A 185 9.18 1.74 11.07
CA GLY A 185 8.56 1.24 12.29
C GLY A 185 7.19 0.60 12.06
N GLY A 186 6.52 0.30 13.16
CA GLY A 186 5.19 -0.33 13.16
C GLY A 186 5.26 -1.80 12.74
N ILE A 187 4.27 -2.23 11.97
CA ILE A 187 4.14 -3.59 11.42
C ILE A 187 3.93 -3.55 9.91
N LEU A 188 4.00 -4.71 9.25
CA LEU A 188 3.60 -4.85 7.85
C LEU A 188 2.19 -5.42 7.78
N ASP A 189 1.23 -4.59 7.36
CA ASP A 189 -0.19 -4.96 7.31
C ASP A 189 -0.76 -4.59 5.93
N PHE A 190 -0.75 -5.54 5.01
CA PHE A 190 -1.14 -5.34 3.62
C PHE A 190 -2.58 -5.78 3.39
N PHE A 191 -3.34 -4.94 2.71
CA PHE A 191 -4.62 -5.31 2.10
C PHE A 191 -4.42 -5.42 0.60
N ILE A 192 -5.01 -6.44 -0.02
CA ILE A 192 -4.87 -6.71 -1.45
C ILE A 192 -6.28 -6.86 -2.02
N MET A 193 -6.57 -6.06 -3.04
CA MET A 193 -7.89 -5.88 -3.66
C MET A 193 -7.81 -6.30 -5.13
N LEU A 194 -8.71 -7.19 -5.56
CA LEU A 194 -8.64 -7.86 -6.85
C LEU A 194 -9.40 -7.15 -7.97
N GLY A 195 -10.19 -6.09 -7.73
CA GLY A 195 -10.95 -5.45 -8.80
C GLY A 195 -12.14 -6.30 -9.27
N PRO A 196 -12.39 -6.50 -10.59
CA PRO A 196 -11.40 -6.51 -11.67
C PRO A 196 -11.20 -5.18 -12.41
N SER A 197 -12.16 -4.26 -12.41
CA SER A 197 -11.95 -2.94 -13.03
C SER A 197 -11.23 -2.00 -12.05
N PRO A 198 -10.53 -0.95 -12.54
CA PRO A 198 -9.93 0.06 -11.66
C PRO A 198 -10.94 0.70 -10.70
N SER A 199 -12.17 0.91 -11.15
CA SER A 199 -13.26 1.42 -10.32
C SER A 199 -13.63 0.45 -9.19
N ASN A 200 -13.69 -0.86 -9.47
CA ASN A 200 -13.95 -1.85 -8.42
C ASN A 200 -12.82 -1.90 -7.39
N VAL A 201 -11.56 -1.76 -7.80
CA VAL A 201 -10.43 -1.69 -6.87
C VAL A 201 -10.59 -0.51 -5.91
N VAL A 202 -10.92 0.68 -6.42
CA VAL A 202 -11.15 1.87 -5.58
C VAL A 202 -12.37 1.69 -4.68
N GLN A 203 -13.43 1.06 -5.17
CA GLN A 203 -14.62 0.73 -4.37
C GLN A 203 -14.29 -0.25 -3.23
N GLN A 204 -13.43 -1.24 -3.47
CA GLN A 204 -12.97 -2.18 -2.45
C GLN A 204 -12.08 -1.48 -1.42
N TYR A 205 -11.13 -0.66 -1.87
CA TYR A 205 -10.26 0.13 -1.00
C TYR A 205 -11.06 1.03 -0.06
N THR A 206 -11.97 1.86 -0.60
CA THR A 206 -12.86 2.72 0.20
C THR A 206 -13.87 1.92 1.03
N GLY A 207 -14.19 0.68 0.65
CA GLY A 207 -14.95 -0.25 1.48
C GLY A 207 -14.23 -0.66 2.77
N ILE A 208 -12.89 -0.70 2.74
CA ILE A 208 -12.00 -1.05 3.87
C ILE A 208 -11.67 0.18 4.71
N VAL A 209 -11.18 1.26 4.10
CA VAL A 209 -10.69 2.44 4.84
C VAL A 209 -11.81 3.41 5.25
N GLY A 210 -13.02 3.23 4.71
CA GLY A 210 -14.16 4.12 4.92
C GLY A 210 -14.57 4.81 3.62
N ARG A 211 -15.88 4.89 3.41
CA ARG A 211 -16.44 5.56 2.24
C ARG A 211 -16.31 7.07 2.41
N THR A 212 -16.15 7.77 1.28
CA THR A 212 -16.17 9.23 1.25
C THR A 212 -17.47 9.76 1.86
N PHE A 213 -17.37 10.78 2.70
CA PHE A 213 -18.53 11.44 3.27
C PHE A 213 -19.40 12.09 2.17
N MET A 214 -20.70 12.21 2.40
CA MET A 214 -21.59 12.94 1.50
C MET A 214 -21.45 14.45 1.75
N PRO A 215 -20.90 15.23 0.80
CA PRO A 215 -20.80 16.66 0.98
C PRO A 215 -22.19 17.32 0.90
N PRO A 216 -22.44 18.41 1.64
CA PRO A 216 -23.65 19.19 1.47
C PRO A 216 -23.66 19.87 0.09
N TYR A 217 -24.83 20.04 -0.52
CA TYR A 217 -24.94 20.52 -1.90
C TYR A 217 -24.21 21.85 -2.15
N TRP A 218 -24.27 22.78 -1.19
CA TRP A 218 -23.61 24.09 -1.31
C TRP A 218 -22.08 24.01 -1.40
N SER A 219 -21.44 22.94 -0.89
CA SER A 219 -19.97 22.84 -0.95
C SER A 219 -19.46 22.55 -2.35
N LEU A 220 -20.34 22.14 -3.27
CA LEU A 220 -20.05 21.95 -4.69
C LEU A 220 -20.12 23.27 -5.49
N GLY A 221 -20.52 24.37 -4.86
CA GLY A 221 -20.53 25.70 -5.44
C GLY A 221 -19.13 26.30 -5.61
N PHE A 222 -19.09 27.55 -6.08
CA PHE A 222 -17.85 28.31 -6.20
C PHE A 222 -17.39 28.87 -4.85
N HIS A 223 -16.08 28.82 -4.59
CA HIS A 223 -15.46 29.33 -3.36
C HIS A 223 -14.45 30.44 -3.71
N LEU A 224 -14.55 31.60 -3.06
CA LEU A 224 -13.57 32.68 -3.16
C LEU A 224 -12.81 32.79 -1.84
N CYS A 225 -11.49 32.68 -1.89
CA CYS A 225 -10.61 32.77 -0.73
C CYS A 225 -9.30 33.46 -1.10
N ARG A 226 -8.77 34.27 -0.18
CA ARG A 226 -7.42 34.85 -0.26
C ARG A 226 -6.88 35.06 1.15
N TYR A 227 -5.61 34.75 1.35
CA TYR A 227 -4.89 35.16 2.55
C TYR A 227 -4.61 36.68 2.50
N GLY A 228 -4.97 37.41 3.57
CA GLY A 228 -4.76 38.86 3.66
C GLY A 228 -5.87 39.72 3.06
N LEU A 229 -7.14 39.29 3.13
CA LEU A 229 -8.27 40.18 2.83
C LEU A 229 -8.27 41.38 3.78
N GLN A 230 -8.20 42.57 3.20
CA GLN A 230 -8.31 43.84 3.92
C GLN A 230 -9.65 44.49 3.56
N PHE A 231 -10.36 44.97 4.57
CA PHE A 231 -11.55 45.81 4.38
C PHE A 231 -11.08 47.27 4.46
N CYS A 232 -11.50 48.10 3.50
CA CYS A 232 -11.28 49.54 3.60
C CYS A 232 -12.20 50.10 4.70
N GLU A 233 -11.63 50.84 5.65
CA GLU A 233 -12.36 51.75 6.55
C GLU A 233 -12.52 53.14 5.91
#